data_AF-A0A9P4PE72-F1
#
_entry.id   AF-A0A9P4PE72-F1
#
_cell.length_a   1.000
_cell.length_b   1.000
_cell.length_c   1.000
_cell.angle_alpha   90.00
_cell.angle_beta   90.00
_cell.angle_gamma   90.00
#
_symmetry.space_group_name_H-M   'P 1'
#
loop_
_entity.id
_entity.type
_entity.pdbx_description
1 polymer ?
#
loop_
_entity_poly.entity_id
_entity_poly.type
_entity_poly.pdbx_seq_one_letter_code
_entity_poly.pdbx_strand_id
1 'polypeptide(L)'
;MVDHSFLPSASQIESFYKKQLFSIIINAQWRKRKIWTTFHATNDTSDASGPNQTRYYSSDDGGVYHTYAYHESGILKGFLEPPTGLDHLNESAWDISGTDISRSSAASFRAARFNFTEPMAHRALADAIASNGTSSPWADGAGWVGTWTLPVCVFPAGYNWNTQYLNTSSRYGMLPCCCGENCKDTKDFVAAANLVGFQTLLYGCEQQLQGTDIGFGSVDYGFGKKKGPARLPYFWATLGTGAKAGLATGMIVGGLLVIVLLYVCLRLRCG
;
A
#
# COMPACT_ATOMS: atom_id res chain seq x y z
N MET A 1 20.29 -24.02 31.92
CA MET A 1 20.47 -25.19 31.03
C MET A 1 19.48 -25.02 29.91
N VAL A 2 19.94 -24.98 28.65
CA VAL A 2 19.06 -24.98 27.47
C VAL A 2 18.57 -26.43 27.31
N ASP A 3 17.26 -26.63 27.29
CA ASP A 3 16.69 -27.96 27.06
C ASP A 3 16.97 -28.39 25.60
N HIS A 4 17.70 -29.50 25.43
CA HIS A 4 18.12 -29.98 24.11
C HIS A 4 16.96 -30.50 23.26
N SER A 5 15.79 -30.79 23.85
CA SER A 5 14.60 -31.17 23.09
C SER A 5 13.93 -30.00 22.37
N PHE A 6 14.35 -28.76 22.63
CA PHE A 6 13.86 -27.56 21.95
C PHE A 6 14.70 -27.15 20.74
N LEU A 7 15.89 -27.75 20.56
CA LEU A 7 16.74 -27.41 19.43
C LEU A 7 16.14 -27.97 18.14
N PRO A 8 15.90 -27.13 17.11
CA PRO A 8 15.38 -27.60 15.83
C PRO A 8 16.35 -28.56 15.15
N SER A 9 15.82 -29.45 14.30
CA SER A 9 16.66 -30.29 13.44
C SER A 9 17.46 -29.43 12.46
N ALA A 10 18.57 -29.98 11.95
CA ALA A 10 19.35 -29.33 10.90
C ALA A 10 18.49 -28.93 9.69
N SER A 11 17.53 -29.78 9.30
CA SER A 11 16.60 -29.51 8.20
C SER A 11 15.62 -28.37 8.50
N GLN A 12 15.17 -28.21 9.75
CA GLN A 12 14.32 -27.08 10.17
C GLN A 12 15.11 -25.77 10.14
N ILE A 13 16.37 -25.78 10.59
CA ILE A 13 17.28 -24.63 10.52
C ILE A 13 17.52 -24.23 9.06
N GLU A 14 17.88 -25.18 8.20
CA GLU A 14 18.14 -24.93 6.78
C GLU A 14 16.90 -24.37 6.07
N SER A 15 15.73 -24.97 6.30
CA SER A 15 14.47 -24.50 5.73
C SER A 15 14.15 -23.08 6.18
N PHE A 16 14.29 -22.78 7.47
CA PHE A 16 14.10 -21.43 8.00
C PHE A 16 15.03 -20.42 7.32
N TYR A 17 16.34 -20.66 7.31
CA TYR A 17 17.30 -19.72 6.72
C TYR A 17 17.10 -19.55 5.22
N LYS A 18 16.72 -20.61 4.50
CA LYS A 18 16.31 -20.52 3.10
C LYS A 18 15.13 -19.55 2.96
N LYS A 19 14.04 -19.78 3.69
CA LYS A 19 12.84 -18.91 3.65
C LYS A 19 13.17 -17.46 4.02
N GLN A 20 14.00 -17.26 5.04
CA GLN A 20 14.46 -15.94 5.46
C GLN A 20 15.23 -15.22 4.35
N LEU A 21 16.20 -15.88 3.73
CA LEU A 21 17.02 -15.29 2.67
C LEU A 21 16.16 -14.78 1.51
N PHE A 22 15.27 -15.63 0.97
CA PHE A 22 14.41 -15.24 -0.14
C PHE A 22 13.41 -14.16 0.27
N SER A 23 12.81 -14.28 1.46
CA SER A 23 11.87 -13.27 1.97
C SER A 23 12.53 -11.91 2.12
N ILE A 24 13.72 -11.82 2.71
CA ILE A 24 14.44 -10.55 2.91
C ILE A 24 14.78 -9.91 1.56
N ILE A 25 15.27 -10.70 0.59
CA ILE A 25 15.59 -10.21 -0.75
C ILE A 25 14.34 -9.65 -1.44
N ILE A 26 13.24 -10.39 -1.40
CA ILE A 26 11.99 -9.97 -2.06
C ILE A 26 11.37 -8.78 -1.34
N ASN A 27 11.33 -8.80 0.00
CA ASN A 27 10.89 -7.68 0.83
C ASN A 27 11.66 -6.39 0.48
N ALA A 28 12.99 -6.47 0.32
CA ALA A 28 13.81 -5.33 -0.08
C ALA A 28 13.45 -4.77 -1.47
N GLN A 29 12.97 -5.61 -2.40
CA GLN A 29 12.45 -5.15 -3.69
C GLN A 29 11.02 -4.61 -3.59
N TRP A 30 10.15 -5.29 -2.85
CA TRP A 30 8.75 -4.90 -2.67
C TRP A 30 8.60 -3.57 -1.94
N ARG A 31 9.46 -3.28 -0.96
CA ARG A 31 9.51 -1.97 -0.27
C ARG A 31 9.84 -0.79 -1.17
N LYS A 32 10.40 -1.04 -2.37
CA LYS A 32 10.62 0.00 -3.39
C LYS A 32 9.42 0.19 -4.31
N ARG A 33 8.36 -0.60 -4.13
CA ARG A 33 7.12 -0.55 -4.92
C ARG A 33 5.98 -0.06 -4.03
N LYS A 34 4.83 0.20 -4.66
CA LYS A 34 3.60 0.62 -3.96
C LYS A 34 2.90 -0.60 -3.36
N ILE A 35 3.56 -1.22 -2.40
CA ILE A 35 3.09 -2.43 -1.71
C ILE A 35 3.01 -2.12 -0.23
N TRP A 36 1.88 -2.42 0.38
CA TRP A 36 1.64 -2.15 1.79
C TRP A 36 0.68 -3.18 2.39
N THR A 37 0.66 -3.20 3.72
CA THR A 37 -0.31 -3.94 4.51
C THR A 37 -1.30 -2.95 5.11
N THR A 38 -2.55 -3.36 5.24
CA THR A 38 -3.62 -2.62 5.92
C THR A 38 -4.00 -3.35 7.17
N PHE A 39 -4.51 -2.64 8.17
CA PHE A 39 -5.09 -3.22 9.37
C PHE A 39 -6.44 -2.60 9.64
N HIS A 40 -7.43 -3.46 9.88
CA HIS A 40 -8.77 -3.07 10.29
C HIS A 40 -9.13 -3.81 11.57
N ALA A 41 -9.50 -3.06 12.61
CA ALA A 41 -9.96 -3.63 13.87
C ALA A 41 -11.33 -4.29 13.69
N THR A 42 -11.44 -5.56 14.06
CA THR A 42 -12.67 -6.35 13.95
C THR A 42 -12.60 -7.56 14.87
N ASN A 43 -13.76 -7.95 15.40
CA ASN A 43 -13.89 -9.20 16.18
C ASN A 43 -14.25 -10.39 15.27
N ASP A 44 -14.46 -10.17 13.98
CA ASP A 44 -14.77 -11.24 13.02
C ASP A 44 -13.49 -11.93 12.54
N THR A 45 -13.22 -13.12 13.08
CA THR A 45 -12.10 -13.97 12.68
C THR A 45 -12.23 -14.50 11.24
N SER A 46 -13.41 -14.37 10.64
CA SER A 46 -13.76 -14.74 9.26
C SER A 46 -13.99 -13.54 8.33
N ASP A 47 -13.55 -12.34 8.73
CA ASP A 47 -13.73 -11.12 7.94
C ASP A 47 -13.33 -11.35 6.46
N ALA A 48 -14.26 -11.00 5.57
CA ALA A 48 -14.14 -11.15 4.13
C ALA A 48 -14.07 -9.80 3.41
N SER A 49 -13.73 -8.72 4.12
CA SER A 49 -13.63 -7.38 3.54
C SER A 49 -12.44 -7.24 2.58
N GLY A 50 -11.43 -8.09 2.74
CA GLY A 50 -10.24 -8.14 1.89
C GLY A 50 -9.95 -9.53 1.33
N PRO A 51 -8.85 -9.66 0.56
CA PRO A 51 -8.48 -10.87 -0.14
C PRO A 51 -8.01 -11.94 0.84
N ASN A 52 -8.57 -13.16 0.72
CA ASN A 52 -8.21 -14.25 1.62
C ASN A 52 -6.74 -14.69 1.48
N GLN A 53 -6.12 -14.47 0.31
CA GLN A 53 -4.74 -14.92 0.01
C GLN A 53 -3.67 -14.27 0.90
N THR A 54 -3.91 -13.08 1.42
CA THR A 54 -2.97 -12.37 2.33
C THR A 54 -3.58 -12.06 3.68
N ARG A 55 -4.75 -12.64 3.98
CA ARG A 55 -5.49 -12.35 5.19
C ARG A 55 -4.80 -12.98 6.40
N TYR A 56 -4.47 -12.14 7.38
CA TYR A 56 -3.99 -12.57 8.68
C TYR A 56 -4.85 -11.95 9.78
N TYR A 57 -5.58 -12.78 10.53
CA TYR A 57 -6.26 -12.33 11.74
C TYR A 57 -5.27 -12.39 12.92
N SER A 58 -5.12 -11.27 13.62
CA SER A 58 -4.30 -11.16 14.82
C SER A 58 -5.20 -11.08 16.04
N SER A 59 -5.18 -12.11 16.88
CA SER A 59 -5.86 -12.08 18.17
C SER A 59 -5.27 -11.02 19.11
N ASP A 60 -3.97 -10.75 18.99
CA ASP A 60 -3.26 -9.78 19.83
C ASP A 60 -3.69 -8.35 19.51
N ASP A 61 -3.97 -8.05 18.24
CA ASP A 61 -4.38 -6.71 17.81
C ASP A 61 -5.90 -6.54 17.73
N GLY A 62 -6.66 -7.64 17.76
CA GLY A 62 -8.12 -7.61 17.59
C GLY A 62 -8.54 -7.16 16.20
N GLY A 63 -7.97 -7.74 15.15
CA GLY A 63 -8.31 -7.36 13.78
C GLY A 63 -7.63 -8.15 12.68
N VAL A 64 -7.87 -7.71 11.45
CA VAL A 64 -7.35 -8.36 10.24
C VAL A 64 -6.35 -7.49 9.50
N TYR A 65 -5.33 -8.16 8.97
CA TYR A 65 -4.31 -7.61 8.10
C TYR A 65 -4.49 -8.14 6.67
N HIS A 66 -4.33 -7.27 5.68
CA HIS A 66 -4.30 -7.62 4.26
C HIS A 66 -3.15 -6.92 3.55
N THR A 67 -2.44 -7.63 2.69
CA THR A 67 -1.32 -7.09 1.92
C THR A 67 -1.72 -6.86 0.46
N TYR A 68 -1.43 -5.66 -0.04
CA TYR A 68 -1.83 -5.19 -1.35
C TYR A 68 -0.63 -4.65 -2.13
N ALA A 69 -0.69 -4.80 -3.45
CA ALA A 69 0.08 -4.00 -4.39
C ALA A 69 -0.86 -3.08 -5.17
N TYR A 70 -0.46 -1.84 -5.39
CA TYR A 70 -1.21 -0.92 -6.25
C TYR A 70 -0.79 -1.05 -7.71
N HIS A 71 -1.76 -1.34 -8.57
CA HIS A 71 -1.59 -1.38 -10.02
C HIS A 71 -2.03 -0.06 -10.66
N GLU A 72 -1.12 0.64 -11.34
CA GLU A 72 -1.45 1.82 -12.14
C GLU A 72 -1.88 1.41 -13.55
N SER A 73 -3.16 1.59 -13.87
CA SER A 73 -3.72 1.31 -15.21
C SER A 73 -3.89 2.58 -16.07
N GLY A 74 -3.46 3.74 -15.58
CA GLY A 74 -3.48 5.00 -16.30
C GLY A 74 -3.35 6.22 -15.38
N ILE A 75 -3.47 7.42 -15.98
CA ILE A 75 -3.42 8.68 -15.21
C ILE A 75 -4.63 8.74 -14.28
N LEU A 76 -4.37 8.80 -12.97
CA LEU A 76 -5.40 8.80 -11.92
C LEU A 76 -6.31 7.58 -12.04
N LYS A 77 -5.75 6.40 -12.36
CA LYS A 77 -6.51 5.17 -12.49
C LYS A 77 -5.71 3.97 -12.00
N GLY A 78 -6.35 3.07 -11.28
CA GLY A 78 -5.73 1.83 -10.82
C GLY A 78 -6.63 1.02 -9.92
N PHE A 79 -6.07 -0.02 -9.33
CA PHE A 79 -6.74 -0.95 -8.43
C PHE A 79 -5.72 -1.67 -7.56
N LEU A 80 -6.19 -2.36 -6.52
CA LEU A 80 -5.35 -3.20 -5.68
C LEU A 80 -5.30 -4.63 -6.23
N GLU A 81 -4.12 -5.21 -6.28
CA GLU A 81 -3.86 -6.56 -6.78
C GLU A 81 -2.94 -7.34 -5.83
N PRO A 82 -2.81 -8.67 -5.99
CA PRO A 82 -1.82 -9.43 -5.25
C PRO A 82 -0.42 -8.89 -5.57
N PRO A 83 0.48 -8.77 -4.57
CA PRO A 83 1.89 -8.50 -4.84
C PRO A 83 2.48 -9.40 -5.91
N THR A 84 3.23 -8.82 -6.85
CA THR A 84 3.82 -9.57 -7.97
C THR A 84 4.69 -10.72 -7.46
N GLY A 85 4.42 -11.94 -7.93
CA GLY A 85 5.14 -13.15 -7.55
C GLY A 85 4.65 -13.82 -6.27
N LEU A 86 3.55 -13.35 -5.66
CA LEU A 86 2.95 -14.00 -4.50
C LEU A 86 2.51 -15.45 -4.80
N ASP A 87 1.98 -15.69 -5.99
CA ASP A 87 1.63 -17.01 -6.49
C ASP A 87 2.83 -17.96 -6.49
N HIS A 88 3.97 -17.50 -6.99
CA HIS A 88 5.21 -18.27 -6.99
C HIS A 88 5.76 -18.49 -5.58
N LEU A 89 5.71 -17.48 -4.71
CA LEU A 89 6.17 -17.61 -3.32
C LEU A 89 5.41 -18.69 -2.53
N ASN A 90 4.15 -18.90 -2.86
CA ASN A 90 3.31 -19.89 -2.21
C ASN A 90 3.52 -21.32 -2.75
N GLU A 91 4.34 -21.51 -3.79
CA GLU A 91 4.71 -22.84 -4.28
C GLU A 91 5.60 -23.58 -3.28
N SER A 92 5.57 -24.92 -3.30
CA SER A 92 6.29 -25.77 -2.35
C SER A 92 7.81 -25.57 -2.33
N ALA A 93 8.40 -25.00 -3.39
CA ALA A 93 9.82 -24.70 -3.45
C ALA A 93 10.26 -23.61 -2.45
N TRP A 94 9.34 -22.69 -2.16
CA TRP A 94 9.55 -21.53 -1.30
C TRP A 94 8.72 -21.62 -0.01
N ASP A 95 7.46 -22.03 -0.14
CA ASP A 95 6.51 -22.23 0.97
C ASP A 95 6.41 -20.97 1.86
N ILE A 96 6.20 -19.83 1.20
CA ILE A 96 6.01 -18.50 1.79
C ILE A 96 4.61 -18.01 1.40
N SER A 97 3.68 -18.08 2.34
CA SER A 97 2.29 -17.67 2.06
C SER A 97 2.09 -16.16 2.17
N GLY A 98 1.02 -15.65 1.58
CA GLY A 98 0.63 -14.24 1.77
C GLY A 98 0.25 -13.93 3.22
N THR A 99 -0.26 -14.91 3.95
CA THR A 99 -0.55 -14.81 5.39
C THR A 99 0.74 -14.61 6.19
N ASP A 100 1.82 -15.32 5.86
CA ASP A 100 3.13 -15.14 6.49
C ASP A 100 3.67 -13.72 6.29
N ILE A 101 3.52 -13.19 5.08
CA ILE A 101 3.95 -11.82 4.74
C ILE A 101 3.20 -10.79 5.59
N SER A 102 1.87 -10.89 5.66
CA SER A 102 1.04 -10.00 6.47
C SER A 102 1.33 -10.13 7.96
N ARG A 103 1.48 -11.37 8.46
CA ARG A 103 1.82 -11.67 9.86
C ARG A 103 3.16 -11.09 10.27
N SER A 104 4.19 -11.33 9.46
CA SER A 104 5.54 -10.82 9.73
C SER A 104 5.59 -9.29 9.66
N SER A 105 4.95 -8.68 8.67
CA SER A 105 4.87 -7.21 8.56
C SER A 105 4.11 -6.58 9.73
N ALA A 106 3.01 -7.19 10.18
CA ALA A 106 2.28 -6.79 11.37
C ALA A 106 3.16 -6.87 12.63
N ALA A 107 3.84 -7.99 12.85
CA ALA A 107 4.74 -8.18 13.99
C ALA A 107 5.89 -7.15 14.00
N SER A 108 6.50 -6.90 12.84
CA SER A 108 7.56 -5.89 12.68
C SER A 108 7.04 -4.48 12.98
N PHE A 109 5.84 -4.16 12.52
CA PHE A 109 5.20 -2.88 12.79
C PHE A 109 4.85 -2.70 14.28
N ARG A 110 4.41 -3.74 14.99
CA ARG A 110 4.18 -3.66 16.44
C ARG A 110 5.48 -3.39 17.21
N ALA A 111 6.57 -3.99 16.77
CA ALA A 111 7.87 -3.85 17.43
C ALA A 111 8.50 -2.46 17.25
N ALA A 112 8.36 -1.83 16.07
CA ALA A 112 9.03 -0.54 15.79
C ALA A 112 8.34 0.38 14.78
N ARG A 113 7.04 0.16 14.51
CA ARG A 113 6.28 0.92 13.50
C ARG A 113 7.00 0.90 12.15
N PHE A 114 7.31 2.07 11.58
CA PHE A 114 8.00 2.21 10.30
C PHE A 114 9.53 2.10 10.38
N ASN A 115 10.09 1.97 11.59
CA ASN A 115 11.54 2.02 11.87
C ASN A 115 12.11 0.67 12.29
N PHE A 116 11.49 -0.45 11.88
CA PHE A 116 12.03 -1.77 12.16
C PHE A 116 13.35 -1.98 11.40
N THR A 117 14.38 -2.47 12.11
CA THR A 117 15.75 -2.61 11.58
C THR A 117 16.27 -4.04 11.71
N GLU A 118 17.30 -4.38 10.94
CA GLU A 118 17.96 -5.69 11.01
C GLU A 118 18.50 -6.02 12.42
N PRO A 119 19.16 -5.11 13.18
CA PRO A 119 19.53 -5.37 14.56
C PRO A 119 18.35 -5.76 15.47
N MET A 120 17.14 -5.26 15.19
CA MET A 120 15.94 -5.65 15.94
C MET A 120 15.48 -7.06 15.59
N ALA A 121 15.60 -7.48 14.32
CA ALA A 121 15.35 -8.86 13.91
C ALA A 121 16.31 -9.84 14.62
N HIS A 122 17.60 -9.52 14.64
CA HIS A 122 18.62 -10.34 15.32
C HIS A 122 18.37 -10.42 16.84
N ARG A 123 17.96 -9.32 17.47
CA ARG A 123 17.59 -9.32 18.88
C ARG A 123 16.37 -10.20 19.14
N ALA A 124 15.31 -10.07 18.34
CA ALA A 124 14.12 -10.90 18.48
C ALA A 124 14.44 -12.40 18.31
N LEU A 125 15.32 -12.75 17.37
CA LEU A 125 15.80 -14.11 17.18
C LEU A 125 16.59 -14.62 18.40
N ALA A 126 17.52 -13.81 18.93
CA ALA A 126 18.30 -14.16 20.10
C ALA A 126 17.42 -14.36 21.34
N ASP A 127 16.46 -13.47 21.56
CA ASP A 127 15.49 -13.55 22.67
C ASP A 127 14.63 -14.81 22.55
N ALA A 128 14.20 -15.18 21.33
CA ALA A 128 13.40 -16.37 21.09
C ALA A 128 14.18 -17.66 21.39
N ILE A 129 15.44 -17.75 20.96
CA ILE A 129 16.33 -18.88 21.26
C ILE A 129 16.56 -19.00 22.78
N ALA A 130 16.62 -17.88 23.49
CA ALA A 130 16.78 -17.85 24.95
C ALA A 130 15.48 -18.16 25.73
N SER A 131 14.31 -18.14 25.09
CA SER A 131 12.99 -18.11 25.76
C SER A 131 12.43 -19.46 26.21
N ASN A 132 13.17 -20.57 26.13
CA ASN A 132 12.66 -21.92 26.42
C ASN A 132 11.36 -22.29 25.68
N GLY A 133 11.14 -21.74 24.48
CA GLY A 133 10.11 -22.20 23.55
C GLY A 133 8.74 -21.56 23.60
N THR A 134 8.59 -20.42 24.26
CA THR A 134 7.37 -19.60 24.14
C THR A 134 7.21 -18.95 22.75
N SER A 135 8.30 -18.78 22.01
CA SER A 135 8.29 -18.35 20.60
C SER A 135 9.29 -19.18 19.80
N SER A 136 8.93 -19.58 18.58
CA SER A 136 9.77 -20.43 17.75
C SER A 136 9.87 -19.85 16.33
N PRO A 137 11.00 -19.19 15.99
CA PRO A 137 11.27 -18.73 14.63
C PRO A 137 11.16 -19.87 13.60
N TRP A 138 11.52 -21.08 14.02
CA TRP A 138 11.51 -22.28 13.20
C TRP A 138 10.08 -22.73 12.84
N ALA A 139 9.12 -22.53 13.75
CA ALA A 139 7.71 -22.82 13.51
C ALA A 139 7.03 -21.71 12.70
N ASP A 140 7.38 -20.45 12.97
CA ASP A 140 6.80 -19.30 12.28
C ASP A 140 7.35 -19.10 10.86
N GLY A 141 8.55 -19.61 10.55
CA GLY A 141 9.11 -19.60 9.20
C GLY A 141 9.22 -18.18 8.64
N ALA A 142 8.58 -17.95 7.50
CA ALA A 142 8.54 -16.62 6.86
C ALA A 142 7.61 -15.62 7.58
N GLY A 143 6.72 -16.11 8.45
CA GLY A 143 5.84 -15.31 9.31
C GLY A 143 6.56 -14.70 10.51
N TRP A 144 7.82 -15.08 10.75
CA TRP A 144 8.63 -14.59 11.86
C TRP A 144 8.84 -13.07 11.80
N VAL A 145 8.86 -12.40 12.95
CA VAL A 145 9.08 -10.95 13.04
C VAL A 145 10.40 -10.53 12.37
N GLY A 146 10.36 -9.44 11.61
CA GLY A 146 11.51 -8.89 10.89
C GLY A 146 11.80 -9.52 9.52
N THR A 147 11.16 -10.64 9.18
CA THR A 147 11.29 -11.27 7.86
C THR A 147 10.74 -10.36 6.75
N TRP A 148 9.51 -9.88 6.97
CA TRP A 148 8.82 -8.90 6.16
C TRP A 148 8.59 -7.65 6.99
N THR A 149 8.77 -6.50 6.34
CA THR A 149 8.66 -5.18 6.96
C THR A 149 7.92 -4.24 6.03
N LEU A 150 6.85 -4.74 5.41
CA LEU A 150 5.98 -3.91 4.58
C LEU A 150 5.28 -2.89 5.49
N PRO A 151 5.09 -1.65 5.02
CA PRO A 151 4.46 -0.61 5.83
C PRO A 151 3.00 -0.96 6.09
N VAL A 152 2.56 -0.77 7.33
CA VAL A 152 1.19 -1.05 7.76
C VAL A 152 0.42 0.27 7.90
N CYS A 153 -0.73 0.36 7.24
CA CYS A 153 -1.73 1.42 7.48
C CYS A 153 -2.81 0.87 8.43
N VAL A 154 -2.81 1.36 9.67
CA VAL A 154 -3.88 1.09 10.64
C VAL A 154 -5.05 2.01 10.34
N PHE A 155 -6.20 1.47 9.93
CA PHE A 155 -7.37 2.30 9.68
C PHE A 155 -7.97 2.83 10.99
N PRO A 156 -8.56 4.04 11.00
CA PRO A 156 -9.30 4.53 12.15
C PRO A 156 -10.49 3.65 12.49
N ALA A 157 -10.91 3.67 13.75
CA ALA A 157 -12.10 2.96 14.19
C ALA A 157 -13.33 3.35 13.36
N GLY A 158 -14.17 2.38 13.01
CA GLY A 158 -15.37 2.60 12.19
C GLY A 158 -15.11 2.66 10.68
N TYR A 159 -13.85 2.67 10.23
CA TYR A 159 -13.49 2.69 8.82
C TYR A 159 -12.91 1.36 8.36
N ASN A 160 -13.50 0.79 7.32
CA ASN A 160 -12.97 -0.37 6.60
C ASN A 160 -12.74 0.00 5.14
N TRP A 161 -11.47 0.15 4.77
CA TRP A 161 -11.04 0.37 3.39
C TRP A 161 -10.27 -0.83 2.84
N ASN A 162 -10.57 -2.02 3.33
CA ASN A 162 -10.18 -3.24 2.64
C ASN A 162 -11.05 -3.41 1.41
N THR A 163 -10.50 -4.10 0.41
CA THR A 163 -11.24 -4.51 -0.79
C THR A 163 -10.66 -5.81 -1.31
N GLN A 164 -11.48 -6.56 -2.05
CA GLN A 164 -10.99 -7.67 -2.86
C GLN A 164 -10.02 -7.18 -3.94
N TYR A 165 -9.08 -8.05 -4.31
CA TYR A 165 -8.18 -7.80 -5.44
C TYR A 165 -8.95 -7.59 -6.74
N LEU A 166 -8.38 -6.77 -7.62
CA LEU A 166 -8.90 -6.42 -8.93
C LEU A 166 -10.27 -5.71 -8.89
N ASN A 167 -10.69 -5.22 -7.72
CA ASN A 167 -11.89 -4.39 -7.62
C ASN A 167 -11.65 -3.04 -8.33
N THR A 168 -12.37 -2.84 -9.42
CA THR A 168 -12.31 -1.66 -10.29
C THR A 168 -13.58 -0.80 -10.24
N SER A 169 -14.43 -1.02 -9.21
CA SER A 169 -15.66 -0.23 -9.00
C SER A 169 -15.38 1.27 -8.80
N SER A 170 -14.25 1.60 -8.17
CA SER A 170 -13.70 2.95 -8.12
C SER A 170 -12.62 3.11 -9.20
N ARG A 171 -12.60 4.28 -9.83
CA ARG A 171 -11.55 4.69 -10.75
C ARG A 171 -10.14 4.55 -10.14
N TYR A 172 -10.02 4.90 -8.86
CA TYR A 172 -8.75 4.95 -8.15
C TYR A 172 -8.45 3.65 -7.40
N GLY A 173 -9.35 2.67 -7.43
CA GLY A 173 -9.36 1.59 -6.46
C GLY A 173 -9.64 2.11 -5.05
N MET A 174 -9.39 1.25 -4.05
CA MET A 174 -9.41 1.62 -2.64
C MET A 174 -8.01 2.04 -2.21
N LEU A 175 -7.90 3.14 -1.46
CA LEU A 175 -6.60 3.71 -1.07
C LEU A 175 -6.51 3.88 0.46
N PRO A 176 -5.30 3.77 1.03
CA PRO A 176 -5.04 4.00 2.45
C PRO A 176 -5.03 5.50 2.75
N CYS A 177 -6.23 6.09 2.88
CA CYS A 177 -6.38 7.55 2.90
C CYS A 177 -6.16 8.21 4.24
N CYS A 178 -6.16 7.44 5.32
CA CYS A 178 -5.92 7.88 6.69
C CYS A 178 -5.34 6.68 7.45
N CYS A 179 -4.15 6.84 8.00
CA CYS A 179 -3.47 5.80 8.77
C CYS A 179 -3.18 6.31 10.18
N GLY A 180 -3.37 5.42 11.16
CA GLY A 180 -3.24 5.71 12.57
C GLY A 180 -4.41 6.53 13.13
N GLU A 181 -4.37 6.73 14.44
CA GLU A 181 -5.38 7.52 15.14
C GLU A 181 -5.40 8.96 14.60
N ASN A 182 -6.59 9.45 14.22
CA ASN A 182 -6.76 10.78 13.63
C ASN A 182 -5.85 11.04 12.41
N CYS A 183 -5.52 10.00 11.63
CA CYS A 183 -4.68 10.07 10.44
C CYS A 183 -3.22 10.52 10.70
N LYS A 184 -2.75 10.51 11.95
CA LYS A 184 -1.41 11.03 12.31
C LYS A 184 -0.25 10.26 11.68
N ASP A 185 -0.45 8.96 11.42
CA ASP A 185 0.61 8.11 10.84
C ASP A 185 0.63 8.18 9.30
N THR A 186 -0.31 8.92 8.67
CA THR A 186 -0.50 8.89 7.21
C THR A 186 0.74 9.35 6.45
N LYS A 187 1.40 10.43 6.87
CA LYS A 187 2.62 10.93 6.23
C LYS A 187 3.75 9.92 6.27
N ASP A 188 3.99 9.33 7.43
CA ASP A 188 5.08 8.37 7.63
C ASP A 188 4.79 7.07 6.89
N PHE A 189 3.52 6.64 6.90
CA PHE A 189 3.06 5.53 6.08
C PHE A 189 3.28 5.80 4.58
N VAL A 190 2.89 6.97 4.07
CA VAL A 190 3.07 7.36 2.67
C VAL A 190 4.53 7.34 2.26
N ALA A 191 5.42 7.82 3.13
CA ALA A 191 6.86 7.75 2.93
C ALA A 191 7.34 6.30 2.88
N ALA A 192 6.96 5.48 3.87
CA ALA A 192 7.38 4.10 3.99
C ALA A 192 6.84 3.18 2.88
N ALA A 193 5.65 3.47 2.35
CA ALA A 193 4.98 2.74 1.25
C ALA A 193 5.38 3.20 -0.15
N ASN A 194 6.38 4.09 -0.25
CA ASN A 194 6.83 4.67 -1.51
C ASN A 194 5.69 5.32 -2.31
N LEU A 195 4.78 6.01 -1.62
CA LEU A 195 3.63 6.72 -2.20
C LEU A 195 3.90 8.24 -2.32
N VAL A 196 5.08 8.72 -1.96
CA VAL A 196 5.43 10.15 -2.06
C VAL A 196 5.32 10.62 -3.51
N GLY A 197 4.59 11.71 -3.72
CA GLY A 197 4.37 12.29 -5.05
C GLY A 197 3.33 11.56 -5.90
N PHE A 198 2.79 10.44 -5.42
CA PHE A 198 1.80 9.63 -6.13
C PHE A 198 0.45 10.36 -6.20
N GLN A 199 0.19 11.05 -7.30
CA GLN A 199 -0.98 11.91 -7.42
C GLN A 199 -2.31 11.16 -7.31
N THR A 200 -2.38 9.93 -7.81
CA THR A 200 -3.56 9.07 -7.67
C THR A 200 -3.98 8.93 -6.20
N LEU A 201 -3.04 8.84 -5.25
CA LEU A 201 -3.37 8.82 -3.82
C LEU A 201 -4.17 10.05 -3.42
N LEU A 202 -3.68 11.25 -3.73
CA LEU A 202 -4.33 12.50 -3.30
C LEU A 202 -5.72 12.70 -3.94
N TYR A 203 -5.87 12.40 -5.23
CA TYR A 203 -7.17 12.54 -5.90
C TYR A 203 -8.15 11.45 -5.47
N GLY A 204 -7.68 10.20 -5.32
CA GLY A 204 -8.50 9.11 -4.86
C GLY A 204 -8.95 9.29 -3.41
N CYS A 205 -8.07 9.78 -2.54
CA CYS A 205 -8.42 10.05 -1.15
C CYS A 205 -9.31 11.27 -0.95
N GLU A 206 -9.13 12.32 -1.74
CA GLU A 206 -10.09 13.42 -1.73
C GLU A 206 -11.49 12.93 -2.12
N GLN A 207 -11.61 11.98 -3.07
CA GLN A 207 -12.90 11.40 -3.42
C GLN A 207 -13.41 10.41 -2.35
N GLN A 208 -12.57 9.51 -1.86
CA GLN A 208 -12.94 8.46 -0.91
C GLN A 208 -13.38 9.03 0.44
N LEU A 209 -12.80 10.16 0.85
CA LEU A 209 -13.15 10.83 2.11
C LEU A 209 -14.39 11.74 1.98
N GLN A 210 -14.95 11.95 0.78
CA GLN A 210 -16.20 12.70 0.63
C GLN A 210 -17.34 11.99 1.36
N GLY A 211 -18.01 12.72 2.25
CA GLY A 211 -19.12 12.17 3.05
C GLY A 211 -18.68 11.43 4.32
N THR A 212 -17.38 11.40 4.60
CA THR A 212 -16.84 10.93 5.90
C THR A 212 -16.70 12.11 6.87
N ASP A 213 -16.46 11.82 8.15
CA ASP A 213 -16.10 12.84 9.15
C ASP A 213 -14.61 13.27 9.06
N ILE A 214 -13.82 12.59 8.23
CA ILE A 214 -12.41 12.89 7.99
C ILE A 214 -12.29 13.84 6.79
N GLY A 215 -11.90 15.08 7.05
CA GLY A 215 -11.64 16.05 5.99
C GLY A 215 -10.34 15.72 5.23
N PHE A 216 -10.36 15.68 3.90
CA PHE A 216 -9.12 15.49 3.12
C PHE A 216 -8.04 16.53 3.48
N GLY A 217 -8.44 17.78 3.76
CA GLY A 217 -7.52 18.85 4.15
C GLY A 217 -6.92 18.72 5.55
N SER A 218 -7.47 17.85 6.42
CA SER A 218 -6.91 17.59 7.75
C SER A 218 -5.90 16.45 7.78
N VAL A 219 -5.68 15.76 6.65
CA VAL A 219 -4.72 14.64 6.54
C VAL A 219 -3.41 15.13 5.95
N ASP A 220 -2.30 14.96 6.68
CA ASP A 220 -0.96 15.21 6.16
C ASP A 220 -0.45 13.99 5.39
N TYR A 221 -0.38 14.10 4.06
CA TYR A 221 0.22 13.07 3.19
C TYR A 221 1.73 13.30 2.98
N GLY A 222 2.32 14.38 3.50
CA GLY A 222 3.72 14.76 3.26
C GLY A 222 4.01 15.32 1.86
N PHE A 223 3.01 15.42 0.98
CA PHE A 223 3.13 16.06 -0.33
C PHE A 223 1.79 16.61 -0.82
N GLY A 224 1.83 17.56 -1.76
CA GLY A 224 0.65 18.21 -2.31
C GLY A 224 0.33 17.79 -3.74
N LYS A 225 -0.89 18.15 -4.19
CA LYS A 225 -1.28 18.03 -5.59
C LYS A 225 -0.39 18.89 -6.48
N LYS A 226 -0.06 18.42 -7.68
CA LYS A 226 0.71 19.21 -8.66
C LYS A 226 -0.03 20.52 -8.99
N LYS A 227 0.74 21.61 -9.09
CA LYS A 227 0.26 22.96 -9.41
C LYS A 227 0.81 23.42 -10.77
N GLY A 228 0.24 24.49 -11.32
CA GLY A 228 0.69 25.08 -12.58
C GLY A 228 0.49 24.15 -13.79
N PRO A 229 1.36 24.24 -14.82
CA PRO A 229 1.25 23.43 -16.03
C PRO A 229 1.26 21.91 -15.77
N ALA A 230 1.97 21.47 -14.72
CA ALA A 230 2.03 20.06 -14.32
C ALA A 230 0.67 19.51 -13.82
N ARG A 231 -0.31 20.38 -13.54
CA ARG A 231 -1.68 19.97 -13.19
C ARG A 231 -2.49 19.50 -14.40
N LEU A 232 -2.16 19.95 -15.62
CA LEU A 232 -2.99 19.75 -16.80
C LEU A 232 -3.34 18.28 -17.06
N PRO A 233 -2.40 17.31 -17.04
CA PRO A 233 -2.74 15.91 -17.29
C PRO A 233 -3.75 15.36 -16.27
N TYR A 234 -3.65 15.79 -15.01
CA TYR A 234 -4.56 15.38 -13.93
C TYR A 234 -5.93 16.02 -14.06
N PHE A 235 -5.99 17.31 -14.43
CA PHE A 235 -7.25 17.99 -14.74
C PHE A 235 -8.00 17.30 -15.88
N TRP A 236 -7.31 17.06 -17.00
CA TRP A 236 -7.87 16.32 -18.12
C TRP A 236 -8.32 14.93 -17.70
N ALA A 237 -7.54 14.23 -16.88
CA ALA A 237 -7.91 12.93 -16.36
C ALA A 237 -9.23 13.01 -15.59
N THR A 238 -9.45 14.00 -14.72
CA THR A 238 -10.69 14.13 -13.92
C THR A 238 -11.97 14.42 -14.71
N LEU A 239 -11.87 14.94 -15.94
CA LEU A 239 -13.04 15.24 -16.75
C LEU A 239 -13.72 13.99 -17.33
N GLY A 240 -15.06 13.97 -17.32
CA GLY A 240 -15.85 12.99 -18.04
C GLY A 240 -15.69 13.12 -19.57
N THR A 241 -15.99 12.07 -20.32
CA THR A 241 -15.81 12.03 -21.79
C THR A 241 -16.52 13.18 -22.50
N GLY A 242 -17.76 13.51 -22.10
CA GLY A 242 -18.50 14.64 -22.67
C GLY A 242 -17.84 15.99 -22.39
N ALA A 243 -17.38 16.21 -21.15
CA ALA A 243 -16.67 17.43 -20.78
C ALA A 243 -15.35 17.57 -21.54
N LYS A 244 -14.60 16.47 -21.74
CA LYS A 244 -13.39 16.45 -22.56
C LYS A 244 -13.66 16.86 -24.00
N ALA A 245 -14.69 16.27 -24.61
CA ALA A 245 -15.08 16.58 -25.98
C ALA A 245 -15.48 18.05 -26.12
N GLY A 246 -16.33 18.56 -25.22
CA GLY A 246 -16.75 19.96 -25.22
C GLY A 246 -15.59 20.94 -25.08
N LEU A 247 -14.64 20.67 -24.17
CA LEU A 247 -13.47 21.53 -23.94
C LEU A 247 -12.49 21.48 -25.12
N ALA A 248 -12.30 20.31 -25.73
CA ALA A 248 -11.50 20.15 -26.95
C ALA A 248 -12.10 20.93 -28.13
N THR A 249 -13.41 20.77 -28.39
CA THR A 249 -14.11 21.52 -29.44
C THR A 249 -14.05 23.02 -29.18
N GLY A 250 -14.27 23.46 -27.94
CA GLY A 250 -14.18 24.86 -27.55
C GLY A 250 -12.81 25.47 -27.82
N MET A 251 -11.72 24.76 -27.51
CA MET A 251 -10.36 25.23 -27.81
C MET A 251 -10.08 25.33 -29.31
N ILE A 252 -10.56 24.38 -30.11
CA ILE A 252 -10.40 24.42 -31.58
C ILE A 252 -11.14 25.64 -32.15
N VAL A 253 -12.41 25.81 -31.80
CA VAL A 253 -13.24 26.91 -32.30
C VAL A 253 -12.69 28.27 -31.84
N GLY A 254 -12.32 28.38 -30.56
CA GLY A 254 -11.72 29.59 -30.01
C GLY A 254 -10.37 29.93 -30.65
N GLY A 255 -9.51 28.94 -30.88
CA GLY A 255 -8.23 29.12 -31.57
C GLY A 255 -8.41 29.61 -33.02
N LEU A 256 -9.36 29.03 -33.76
CA LEU A 256 -9.70 29.47 -35.11
C LEU A 256 -10.21 30.92 -35.12
N LEU A 257 -11.06 31.29 -34.16
CA LEU A 257 -11.54 32.67 -34.00
C LEU A 257 -10.41 33.67 -33.78
N VAL A 258 -9.43 33.35 -32.92
CA VAL A 258 -8.27 34.21 -32.67
C VAL A 258 -7.42 34.36 -33.94
N ILE A 259 -7.20 33.28 -34.70
CA ILE A 259 -6.45 33.33 -35.96
C ILE A 259 -7.15 34.21 -37.00
N VAL A 260 -8.47 34.09 -37.14
CA VAL A 260 -9.27 34.92 -38.05
C VAL A 260 -9.21 36.39 -37.63
N LEU A 261 -9.34 36.70 -36.34
CA LEU A 261 -9.22 38.06 -35.83
C LEU A 261 -7.83 38.66 -36.10
N LEU A 262 -6.76 37.90 -35.86
CA LEU A 262 -5.40 38.32 -36.16
C LEU A 262 -5.22 38.61 -37.65
N TYR A 263 -5.76 37.76 -38.52
CA TYR A 263 -5.71 37.95 -39.97
C TYR A 263 -6.44 39.23 -40.41
N VAL A 264 -7.65 39.48 -39.88
CA VAL A 264 -8.41 40.70 -40.17
C VAL A 264 -7.68 41.96 -39.67
N CYS A 265 -7.13 41.92 -38.45
CA CYS A 265 -6.35 43.04 -37.91
C CYS A 265 -5.07 43.31 -38.71
N LEU A 266 -4.38 42.28 -39.20
CA LEU A 266 -3.21 42.41 -40.08
C LEU A 266 -3.60 43.05 -41.42
N ARG A 267 -4.72 42.64 -42.01
CA ARG A 267 -5.22 43.24 -43.27
C ARG A 267 -5.58 44.71 -43.11
N LEU A 268 -6.18 45.11 -41.99
CA LEU A 268 -6.60 46.49 -41.74
C LEU A 268 -5.44 47.44 -41.39
N ARG A 269 -4.26 46.93 -41.03
CA ARG A 269 -3.08 47.75 -40.71
C ARG A 269 -2.07 47.91 -41.85
N CYS A 270 -2.16 47.09 -42.90
CA CYS A 270 -1.24 47.10 -44.03
C CYS A 270 -1.94 47.46 -45.37
N GLY A 271 -3.18 47.95 -45.32
CA GLY A 271 -3.96 48.39 -46.48
C GLY A 271 -4.19 49.89 -46.48
#